data_AF-A0A524M651-F1
#
_entry.id   AF-A0A524M651-F1
#
_cell.length_a   1.000
_cell.length_b   1.000
_cell.length_c   1.000
_cell.angle_alpha   90.00
_cell.angle_beta   90.00
_cell.angle_gamma   90.00
#
_symmetry.space_group_name_H-M   'P 1'
#
loop_
_entity.id
_entity.type
_entity.pdbx_description
1 polymer ?
#
loop_
_entity_poly.entity_id
_entity_poly.type
_entity_poly.pdbx_seq_one_letter_code
_entity_poly.pdbx_strand_id
1 'polypeptide(L)'
;MNLLLLFALCVLVSIAFIRLSISAASAVNIADTPDYNHKLHDTPTPFVGGVGILAALCVALFFLIDINSDSFHKYAVLGLISITIFSIGFADDALTLNYKSRFFIQILVVFIMILVGGVALSDFGGILLNTSLQLFGLAVIPITIFAVVGVINSLNMIDGVDGLSGSVSFVTLLLIGTVAFIDDDRQNLMLTTAIIGGVLGFLYFNLRYRKQRYARVFLGDNVSMLLVLLLAWLLVDISQGSNRAMTPVTALWLFSV
;
A
#
# COMPACT_ATOMS: atom_id res chain seq x y z
N MET A 1 5.08 4.41 -21.67
CA MET A 1 4.30 5.56 -21.16
C MET A 1 5.25 6.62 -20.60
N ASN A 2 4.96 7.91 -20.75
CA ASN A 2 5.68 8.98 -20.03
C ASN A 2 5.26 8.95 -18.55
N LEU A 3 6.22 9.00 -17.62
CA LEU A 3 5.95 8.95 -16.17
C LEU A 3 5.01 10.07 -15.70
N LEU A 4 5.12 11.27 -16.26
CA LEU A 4 4.25 12.39 -15.92
C LEU A 4 2.80 12.13 -16.35
N LEU A 5 2.62 11.47 -17.50
CA LEU A 5 1.29 11.09 -17.99
C LEU A 5 0.71 9.95 -17.16
N LEU A 6 1.53 8.95 -16.80
CA LEU A 6 1.13 7.87 -15.89
C LEU A 6 0.68 8.43 -14.54
N PHE A 7 1.48 9.32 -13.96
CA PHE A 7 1.16 10.01 -12.71
C PHE A 7 -0.18 10.74 -12.80
N ALA A 8 -0.35 11.61 -13.81
CA ALA A 8 -1.58 12.37 -13.99
C ALA A 8 -2.80 11.46 -14.19
N LEU A 9 -2.65 10.39 -14.99
CA LEU A 9 -3.68 9.38 -15.19
C LEU A 9 -4.06 8.70 -13.87
N CYS A 10 -3.10 8.25 -13.08
CA CYS A 10 -3.34 7.58 -11.80
C CYS A 10 -4.01 8.51 -10.78
N VAL A 11 -3.64 9.81 -10.73
CA VAL A 11 -4.33 10.80 -9.90
C VAL A 11 -5.79 10.94 -10.32
N LEU A 12 -6.05 11.11 -11.63
CA LEU A 12 -7.41 11.29 -12.15
C LEU A 12 -8.27 10.04 -11.93
N VAL A 13 -7.72 8.86 -12.19
CA VAL A 13 -8.39 7.57 -11.96
C VAL A 13 -8.69 7.39 -10.48
N SER A 14 -7.73 7.66 -9.58
CA SER A 14 -7.96 7.58 -8.14
C SER A 14 -9.08 8.52 -7.69
N ILE A 15 -9.06 9.78 -8.14
CA ILE A 15 -10.12 10.75 -7.83
C ILE A 15 -11.48 10.29 -8.35
N ALA A 16 -11.54 9.79 -9.58
CA ALA A 16 -12.78 9.32 -10.20
C ALA A 16 -13.37 8.14 -9.45
N PHE A 17 -12.57 7.11 -9.15
CA PHE A 17 -13.01 5.93 -8.41
C PHE A 17 -13.43 6.27 -6.98
N ILE A 18 -12.69 7.13 -6.28
CA ILE A 18 -13.09 7.56 -4.93
C ILE A 18 -14.43 8.32 -4.98
N ARG A 19 -14.64 9.22 -5.95
CA ARG A 19 -15.94 9.90 -6.12
C ARG A 19 -17.09 8.94 -6.38
N LEU A 20 -16.88 7.94 -7.24
CA LEU A 20 -17.87 6.91 -7.52
C LEU A 20 -18.18 6.09 -6.27
N SER A 21 -17.16 5.72 -5.50
CA SER A 21 -17.33 4.97 -4.25
C SER A 21 -18.03 5.78 -3.16
N ILE A 22 -17.78 7.09 -3.04
CA ILE A 22 -18.55 7.98 -2.15
C ILE A 22 -20.03 7.95 -2.53
N SER A 23 -20.34 8.09 -3.83
CA SER A 23 -21.72 8.05 -4.32
C SER A 23 -22.37 6.69 -4.06
N ALA A 24 -21.66 5.60 -4.30
CA ALA A 24 -22.15 4.25 -4.08
C ALA A 24 -22.39 3.96 -2.58
N ALA A 25 -21.46 4.36 -1.71
CA ALA A 25 -21.61 4.20 -0.26
C ALA A 25 -22.86 4.92 0.27
N SER A 26 -23.17 6.10 -0.26
CA SER A 26 -24.38 6.85 0.10
C SER A 26 -25.68 6.18 -0.37
N ALA A 27 -25.63 5.33 -1.40
CA ALA A 27 -26.79 4.64 -1.95
C ALA A 27 -27.09 3.28 -1.29
N VAL A 28 -26.08 2.62 -0.71
CA VAL A 28 -26.21 1.24 -0.18
C VAL A 28 -26.59 1.20 1.31
N ASN A 29 -26.74 2.34 2.01
CA ASN A 29 -27.04 2.36 3.46
C ASN A 29 -26.04 1.54 4.31
N ILE A 30 -24.79 1.35 3.83
CA ILE A 30 -23.63 0.99 4.67
C ILE A 30 -23.11 2.28 5.34
N ALA A 31 -24.03 3.10 5.81
CA ALA A 31 -23.78 4.30 6.58
C ALA A 31 -24.38 4.02 7.94
N ASP A 32 -23.50 3.90 8.93
CA ASP A 32 -23.78 3.76 10.35
C ASP A 32 -24.99 4.64 10.73
N THR A 33 -26.14 4.02 11.04
CA THR A 33 -27.27 4.75 11.63
C THR A 33 -26.78 5.28 12.97
N PRO A 34 -26.76 6.60 13.20
CA PRO A 34 -26.11 7.17 14.38
C PRO A 34 -26.80 6.67 15.65
N ASP A 35 -26.10 5.86 16.44
CA ASP A 35 -26.53 5.50 17.78
C ASP A 35 -26.26 6.71 18.70
N TYR A 36 -27.33 7.21 19.30
CA TYR A 36 -27.46 8.55 19.88
C TYR A 36 -26.58 8.85 21.11
N ASN A 37 -25.69 7.93 21.52
CA ASN A 37 -25.03 8.02 22.82
C ASN A 37 -23.51 8.26 22.78
N HIS A 38 -22.81 8.16 21.64
CA HIS A 38 -21.32 8.19 21.67
C HIS A 38 -20.56 8.80 20.47
N LYS A 39 -21.17 9.58 19.56
CA LYS A 39 -20.40 10.24 18.47
C LYS A 39 -20.82 11.71 18.25
N LEU A 40 -19.82 12.61 18.27
CA LEU A 40 -19.95 14.07 18.20
C LEU A 40 -20.10 14.64 16.76
N HIS A 41 -20.43 13.85 15.73
CA HIS A 41 -20.39 14.30 14.33
C HIS A 41 -21.59 13.85 13.46
N ASP A 42 -22.17 14.82 12.72
CA ASP A 42 -23.41 14.73 11.91
C ASP A 42 -23.23 14.27 10.45
N THR A 43 -22.03 13.87 10.01
CA THR A 43 -21.79 13.45 8.61
C THR A 43 -21.12 12.08 8.50
N PRO A 44 -21.80 11.04 7.98
CA PRO A 44 -21.19 9.74 7.74
C PRO A 44 -20.10 9.88 6.67
N THR A 45 -18.90 9.42 7.00
CA THR A 45 -17.69 9.52 6.17
C THR A 45 -17.30 8.12 5.71
N PRO A 46 -17.38 7.82 4.40
CA PRO A 46 -17.17 6.46 3.91
C PRO A 46 -15.69 6.04 3.93
N PHE A 47 -15.44 4.77 4.27
CA PHE A 47 -14.12 4.11 4.22
C PHE A 47 -13.82 3.59 2.80
N VAL A 48 -13.56 4.51 1.86
CA VAL A 48 -13.41 4.17 0.43
C VAL A 48 -12.08 4.60 -0.18
N GLY A 49 -11.13 5.05 0.64
CA GLY A 49 -9.89 5.66 0.15
C GLY A 49 -9.03 4.76 -0.73
N GLY A 50 -9.02 3.46 -0.45
CA GLY A 50 -8.13 2.49 -1.10
C GLY A 50 -8.66 1.96 -2.41
N VAL A 51 -9.93 2.22 -2.73
CA VAL A 51 -10.44 1.97 -4.09
C VAL A 51 -9.63 2.79 -5.09
N GLY A 52 -9.31 4.05 -4.74
CA GLY A 52 -8.49 4.91 -5.60
C GLY A 52 -7.04 4.43 -5.75
N ILE A 53 -6.44 3.95 -4.65
CA ILE A 53 -5.08 3.40 -4.66
C ILE A 53 -5.03 2.08 -5.45
N LEU A 54 -6.00 1.20 -5.25
CA LEU A 54 -6.13 -0.06 -5.99
C LEU A 54 -6.36 0.20 -7.48
N ALA A 55 -7.20 1.17 -7.83
CA ALA A 55 -7.42 1.54 -9.23
C ALA A 55 -6.14 2.07 -9.89
N ALA A 56 -5.37 2.91 -9.19
CA ALA A 56 -4.07 3.38 -9.66
C ALA A 56 -3.06 2.23 -9.82
N LEU A 57 -3.05 1.26 -8.90
CA LEU A 57 -2.26 0.04 -9.02
C LEU A 57 -2.65 -0.76 -10.27
N CYS A 58 -3.94 -0.98 -10.52
CA CYS A 58 -4.40 -1.70 -11.72
C CYS A 58 -3.94 -1.03 -13.02
N VAL A 59 -3.96 0.30 -13.09
CA VAL A 59 -3.41 1.06 -14.22
C VAL A 59 -1.91 0.80 -14.37
N ALA A 60 -1.15 0.79 -13.26
CA ALA A 60 0.29 0.50 -13.28
C ALA A 60 0.57 -0.92 -13.79
N LEU A 61 -0.15 -1.91 -13.25
CA LEU A 61 0.01 -3.32 -13.60
C LEU A 61 -0.31 -3.57 -15.08
N PHE A 62 -1.35 -2.92 -15.62
CA PHE A 62 -1.68 -3.00 -17.03
C PHE A 62 -0.49 -2.62 -17.92
N PHE A 63 0.17 -1.49 -17.63
CA PHE A 63 1.34 -1.06 -18.40
C PHE A 63 2.59 -1.89 -18.11
N LEU A 64 2.81 -2.33 -16.88
CA LEU A 64 3.99 -3.13 -16.51
C LEU A 64 3.97 -4.51 -17.16
N ILE A 65 2.80 -5.15 -17.21
CA ILE A 65 2.59 -6.45 -17.85
C ILE A 65 2.80 -6.34 -19.36
N ASP A 66 2.30 -5.27 -20.00
CA ASP A 66 2.43 -5.04 -21.44
C ASP A 66 3.89 -4.78 -21.86
N ILE A 67 4.67 -4.10 -21.01
CA ILE A 67 6.06 -3.71 -21.32
C ILE A 67 7.04 -4.88 -21.10
N ASN A 68 6.82 -5.75 -20.10
CA ASN A 68 7.76 -6.82 -19.76
C ASN A 68 7.04 -8.13 -19.45
N SER A 69 6.83 -8.96 -20.47
CA SER A 69 6.18 -10.26 -20.36
C SER A 69 6.89 -11.22 -19.39
N ASP A 70 8.21 -11.11 -19.24
CA ASP A 70 9.00 -11.99 -18.37
C ASP A 70 8.70 -11.70 -16.89
N SER A 71 8.26 -10.48 -16.57
CA SER A 71 7.83 -10.07 -15.23
C SER A 71 6.34 -10.28 -14.98
N PHE A 72 5.60 -10.90 -15.91
CA PHE A 72 4.15 -11.11 -15.81
C PHE A 72 3.77 -11.79 -14.49
N HIS A 73 4.45 -12.87 -14.13
CA HIS A 73 4.15 -13.65 -12.93
C HIS A 73 4.26 -12.80 -11.65
N LYS A 74 5.34 -12.02 -11.53
CA LYS A 74 5.58 -11.12 -10.39
C LYS A 74 4.46 -10.09 -10.23
N TYR A 75 4.07 -9.43 -11.32
CA TYR A 75 3.03 -8.39 -11.29
C TYR A 75 1.61 -8.94 -11.17
N ALA A 76 1.35 -10.13 -11.73
CA ALA A 76 0.09 -10.83 -11.54
C ALA A 76 -0.10 -11.23 -10.07
N VAL A 77 0.97 -11.70 -9.40
CA VAL A 77 0.96 -11.98 -7.96
C VAL A 77 0.69 -10.72 -7.16
N LEU A 78 1.40 -9.62 -7.46
CA LEU A 78 1.17 -8.33 -6.79
C LEU A 78 -0.30 -7.90 -6.90
N GLY A 79 -0.89 -8.00 -8.10
CA GLY A 79 -2.31 -7.72 -8.31
C GLY A 79 -3.23 -8.62 -7.49
N LEU A 80 -2.99 -9.93 -7.50
CA LEU A 80 -3.76 -10.91 -6.75
C LEU A 80 -3.74 -10.62 -5.25
N ILE A 81 -2.55 -10.50 -4.65
CA ILE A 81 -2.42 -10.28 -3.21
C ILE A 81 -2.98 -8.92 -2.78
N SER A 82 -2.88 -7.90 -3.65
CA SER A 82 -3.43 -6.57 -3.40
C SER A 82 -4.96 -6.59 -3.39
N ILE A 83 -5.59 -7.30 -4.33
CA ILE A 83 -7.04 -7.51 -4.35
C ILE A 83 -7.48 -8.29 -3.12
N THR A 84 -6.74 -9.35 -2.74
CA THR A 84 -7.05 -10.14 -1.55
C THR A 84 -6.99 -9.30 -0.27
N ILE A 85 -5.92 -8.53 -0.07
CA ILE A 85 -5.77 -7.74 1.16
C ILE A 85 -6.74 -6.55 1.21
N PHE A 86 -7.07 -5.97 0.05
CA PHE A 86 -8.09 -4.95 -0.05
C PHE A 86 -9.48 -5.52 0.28
N SER A 87 -9.81 -6.68 -0.28
CA SER A 87 -11.10 -7.34 -0.07
C SER A 87 -11.31 -7.75 1.39
N ILE A 88 -10.27 -8.22 2.07
CA ILE A 88 -10.40 -8.59 3.48
C ILE A 88 -10.65 -7.37 4.35
N GLY A 89 -9.95 -6.25 4.14
CA GLY A 89 -10.23 -5.06 4.92
C GLY A 89 -11.62 -4.48 4.60
N PHE A 90 -12.11 -4.65 3.37
CA PHE A 90 -13.49 -4.30 3.01
C PHE A 90 -14.52 -5.18 3.69
N ALA A 91 -14.27 -6.48 3.75
CA ALA A 91 -15.09 -7.40 4.52
C ALA A 91 -15.04 -7.09 6.02
N ASP A 92 -13.92 -6.59 6.52
CA ASP A 92 -13.70 -6.28 7.92
C ASP A 92 -14.46 -5.05 8.40
N ASP A 93 -14.47 -3.98 7.60
CA ASP A 93 -15.32 -2.80 7.88
C ASP A 93 -16.81 -3.15 7.86
N ALA A 94 -17.21 -4.13 7.04
CA ALA A 94 -18.61 -4.54 6.88
C ALA A 94 -19.06 -5.61 7.89
N LEU A 95 -18.16 -6.52 8.32
CA LEU A 95 -18.49 -7.72 9.09
C LEU A 95 -17.80 -7.77 10.46
N THR A 96 -16.98 -6.78 10.81
CA THR A 96 -16.23 -6.71 12.09
C THR A 96 -15.43 -7.99 12.35
N LEU A 97 -14.42 -8.27 11.52
CA LEU A 97 -13.69 -9.54 11.61
C LEU A 97 -12.77 -9.59 12.83
N ASN A 98 -12.67 -10.78 13.42
CA ASN A 98 -11.73 -11.02 14.52
C ASN A 98 -10.28 -10.88 14.06
N TYR A 99 -9.42 -10.36 14.94
CA TYR A 99 -7.98 -10.16 14.70
C TYR A 99 -7.26 -11.41 14.19
N LYS A 100 -7.68 -12.62 14.62
CA LYS A 100 -7.12 -13.90 14.17
C LYS A 100 -7.29 -14.10 12.67
N SER A 101 -8.45 -13.76 12.12
CA SER A 101 -8.74 -13.90 10.68
C SER A 101 -7.92 -12.90 9.87
N ARG A 102 -7.81 -11.65 10.35
CA ARG A 102 -6.98 -10.60 9.73
C ARG A 102 -5.51 -11.05 9.67
N PHE A 103 -4.98 -11.53 10.79
CA PHE A 103 -3.59 -11.97 10.89
C PHE A 103 -3.30 -13.20 10.01
N PHE A 104 -4.21 -14.18 9.98
CA PHE A 104 -4.07 -15.35 9.11
C PHE A 104 -3.99 -14.97 7.62
N ILE A 105 -4.83 -14.03 7.18
CA ILE A 105 -4.83 -13.59 5.78
C ILE A 105 -3.61 -12.76 5.45
N GLN A 106 -3.14 -11.90 6.36
CA GLN A 106 -1.87 -11.18 6.21
C GLN A 106 -0.70 -12.18 6.04
N ILE A 107 -0.62 -13.21 6.88
CA ILE A 107 0.38 -14.28 6.74
C ILE A 107 0.26 -14.96 5.38
N LEU A 108 -0.95 -15.34 4.97
CA LEU A 108 -1.18 -16.02 3.69
C LEU A 108 -0.75 -15.14 2.51
N VAL A 109 -1.09 -13.86 2.52
CA VAL A 109 -0.70 -12.88 1.50
C VAL A 109 0.83 -12.78 1.41
N VAL A 110 1.51 -12.65 2.56
CA VAL A 110 2.99 -12.55 2.58
C VAL A 110 3.63 -13.87 2.16
N PHE A 111 3.03 -15.01 2.50
CA PHE A 111 3.50 -16.31 2.06
C PHE A 111 3.44 -16.46 0.53
N ILE A 112 2.36 -15.99 -0.11
CA ILE A 112 2.22 -15.95 -1.58
C ILE A 112 3.22 -14.98 -2.20
N MET A 113 3.41 -13.80 -1.59
CA MET A 113 4.42 -12.82 -2.02
C MET A 113 5.83 -13.45 -2.08
N ILE A 114 6.19 -14.26 -1.08
CA ILE A 114 7.49 -14.92 -1.02
C ILE A 114 7.61 -16.03 -2.07
N LEU A 115 6.68 -17.00 -2.06
CA LEU A 115 6.83 -18.22 -2.85
C LEU A 115 6.53 -18.03 -4.33
N VAL A 116 5.56 -17.17 -4.67
CA VAL A 116 5.10 -16.98 -6.04
C VAL A 116 5.59 -15.65 -6.60
N GLY A 117 5.60 -14.60 -5.77
CA GLY A 117 6.10 -13.28 -6.18
C GLY A 117 7.63 -13.19 -6.23
N GLY A 118 8.34 -14.09 -5.53
CA GLY A 118 9.80 -14.04 -5.42
C GLY A 118 10.32 -12.84 -4.62
N VAL A 119 9.44 -12.11 -3.93
CA VAL A 119 9.79 -10.93 -3.14
C VAL A 119 9.94 -11.36 -1.69
N ALA A 120 11.19 -11.46 -1.23
CA ALA A 120 11.50 -12.00 0.09
C ALA A 120 12.72 -11.29 0.72
N LEU A 121 12.68 -11.11 2.03
CA LEU A 121 13.77 -10.52 2.79
C LEU A 121 14.84 -11.58 3.08
N SER A 122 15.85 -11.62 2.23
CA SER A 122 16.93 -12.63 2.23
C SER A 122 18.28 -12.08 2.68
N ASP A 123 18.47 -10.76 2.64
CA ASP A 123 19.66 -10.07 3.09
C ASP A 123 19.24 -8.89 3.96
N PHE A 124 19.83 -8.77 5.15
CA PHE A 124 19.64 -7.63 6.04
C PHE A 124 20.64 -6.51 5.77
N GLY A 125 21.65 -6.73 4.93
CA GLY A 125 22.74 -5.79 4.73
C GLY A 125 23.61 -5.65 5.98
N GLY A 126 24.38 -4.57 6.03
CA GLY A 126 25.40 -4.32 7.05
C GLY A 126 24.89 -3.77 8.38
N ILE A 127 23.85 -4.35 9.00
CA ILE A 127 23.21 -3.80 10.21
C ILE A 127 24.20 -3.62 11.38
N LEU A 128 25.11 -4.58 11.59
CA LEU A 128 25.93 -4.63 12.81
C LEU A 128 27.42 -4.33 12.59
N LEU A 129 27.99 -4.73 11.45
CA LEU A 129 29.45 -4.75 11.22
C LEU A 129 29.86 -4.36 9.78
N ASN A 130 28.99 -3.67 9.03
CA ASN A 130 29.17 -3.41 7.58
C ASN A 130 29.30 -4.67 6.71
N THR A 131 29.13 -5.87 7.27
CA THR A 131 29.04 -7.15 6.56
C THR A 131 27.57 -7.52 6.36
N SER A 132 27.21 -7.91 5.14
CA SER A 132 25.84 -8.34 4.82
C SER A 132 25.45 -9.58 5.61
N LEU A 133 24.39 -9.49 6.41
CA LEU A 133 23.79 -10.64 7.08
C LEU A 133 22.76 -11.29 6.15
N GLN A 134 23.20 -12.32 5.43
CA GLN A 134 22.35 -13.12 4.56
C GLN A 134 21.63 -14.21 5.35
N LEU A 135 20.33 -14.36 5.11
CA LEU A 135 19.54 -15.50 5.53
C LEU A 135 19.58 -16.59 4.46
N PHE A 136 19.58 -17.83 4.92
CA PHE A 136 19.57 -18.98 4.03
C PHE A 136 18.40 -19.91 4.32
N GLY A 137 17.86 -20.51 3.24
CA GLY A 137 16.85 -21.56 3.31
C GLY A 137 15.54 -21.12 3.96
N LEU A 138 14.95 -22.02 4.77
CA LEU A 138 13.61 -21.84 5.34
C LEU A 138 13.48 -20.65 6.30
N ALA A 139 14.58 -20.09 6.80
CA ALA A 139 14.56 -18.94 7.72
C ALA A 139 14.05 -17.64 7.06
N VAL A 140 14.17 -17.51 5.73
CA VAL A 140 13.69 -16.35 4.96
C VAL A 140 12.18 -16.16 5.11
N ILE A 141 11.43 -17.27 5.16
CA ILE A 141 9.96 -17.26 5.18
C ILE A 141 9.41 -16.62 6.46
N PRO A 142 9.65 -17.16 7.68
CA PRO A 142 9.09 -16.61 8.90
C PRO A 142 9.58 -15.18 9.18
N ILE A 143 10.80 -14.83 8.77
CA ILE A 143 11.36 -13.50 8.98
C ILE A 143 10.71 -12.47 8.05
N THR A 144 10.52 -12.81 6.77
CA THR A 144 9.78 -11.94 5.84
C THR A 144 8.33 -11.76 6.29
N ILE A 145 7.67 -12.84 6.72
CA ILE A 145 6.32 -12.78 7.30
C ILE A 145 6.29 -11.84 8.50
N PHE A 146 7.19 -12.03 9.47
CA PHE A 146 7.25 -11.19 10.65
C PHE A 146 7.46 -9.70 10.30
N ALA A 147 8.41 -9.41 9.40
CA ALA A 147 8.71 -8.04 8.99
C ALA A 147 7.52 -7.38 8.29
N VAL A 148 6.95 -8.01 7.27
CA VAL A 148 5.86 -7.42 6.46
C VAL A 148 4.57 -7.34 7.27
N VAL A 149 4.19 -8.39 8.00
CA VAL A 149 2.99 -8.38 8.85
C VAL A 149 3.15 -7.39 10.01
N GLY A 150 4.35 -7.28 10.59
CA GLY A 150 4.67 -6.30 11.61
C GLY A 150 4.50 -4.86 11.11
N VAL A 151 5.02 -4.57 9.91
CA VAL A 151 4.87 -3.28 9.23
C VAL A 151 3.41 -2.95 8.92
N ILE A 152 2.63 -3.92 8.44
CA ILE A 152 1.18 -3.76 8.22
C ILE A 152 0.48 -3.36 9.51
N ASN A 153 0.72 -4.06 10.61
CA ASN A 153 0.05 -3.76 11.87
C ASN A 153 0.56 -2.47 12.52
N SER A 154 1.85 -2.12 12.40
CA SER A 154 2.38 -0.88 12.99
C SER A 154 1.79 0.36 12.32
N LEU A 155 1.69 0.38 10.99
CA LEU A 155 1.12 1.51 10.27
C LEU A 155 -0.38 1.67 10.56
N ASN A 156 -1.12 0.56 10.67
CA ASN A 156 -2.52 0.58 11.09
C ASN A 156 -2.68 1.15 12.51
N MET A 157 -1.74 0.91 13.43
CA MET A 157 -1.81 1.43 14.81
C MET A 157 -1.54 2.94 14.91
N ILE A 158 -0.78 3.53 13.97
CA ILE A 158 -0.54 4.99 13.97
C ILE A 158 -1.62 5.77 13.21
N ASP A 159 -2.48 5.10 12.43
CA ASP A 159 -3.53 5.73 11.63
C ASP A 159 -4.74 6.12 12.49
N GLY A 160 -4.55 7.14 13.34
CA GLY A 160 -5.60 7.71 14.21
C GLY A 160 -5.93 9.18 13.90
N VAL A 161 -5.28 9.78 12.91
CA VAL A 161 -5.40 11.21 12.58
C VAL A 161 -5.60 11.38 11.07
N ASP A 162 -6.61 12.16 10.68
CA ASP A 162 -6.88 12.50 9.28
C ASP A 162 -5.62 12.97 8.55
N GLY A 163 -5.27 12.28 7.47
CA GLY A 163 -4.13 12.62 6.62
C GLY A 163 -2.80 12.05 7.07
N LEU A 164 -2.67 11.48 8.26
CA LEU A 164 -1.38 11.05 8.79
C LEU A 164 -0.81 9.86 8.02
N SER A 165 -1.49 8.71 8.03
CA SER A 165 -0.99 7.50 7.35
C SER A 165 -0.77 7.71 5.85
N GLY A 166 -1.69 8.42 5.19
CA GLY A 166 -1.55 8.78 3.78
C GLY A 166 -0.35 9.69 3.50
N SER A 167 -0.07 10.70 4.35
CA SER A 167 1.05 11.62 4.15
C SER A 167 2.40 10.96 4.44
N VAL A 168 2.47 10.15 5.50
CA VAL A 168 3.67 9.38 5.87
C VAL A 168 4.01 8.37 4.76
N SER A 169 3.00 7.66 4.24
CA SER A 169 3.15 6.76 3.10
C SER A 169 3.56 7.51 1.83
N PHE A 170 3.00 8.70 1.58
CA PHE A 170 3.36 9.53 0.44
C PHE A 170 4.84 9.95 0.47
N VAL A 171 5.35 10.37 1.63
CA VAL A 171 6.77 10.70 1.80
C VAL A 171 7.65 9.46 1.59
N THR A 172 7.27 8.31 2.18
CA THR A 172 7.98 7.04 1.97
C THR A 172 8.04 6.68 0.48
N LEU A 173 6.93 6.80 -0.25
CA LEU A 173 6.87 6.53 -1.69
C LEU A 173 7.75 7.49 -2.51
N LEU A 174 7.80 8.78 -2.16
CA LEU A 174 8.70 9.72 -2.83
C LEU A 174 10.17 9.33 -2.66
N LEU A 175 10.55 8.87 -1.47
CA LEU A 175 11.91 8.40 -1.22
C LEU A 175 12.22 7.12 -1.99
N ILE A 176 11.32 6.14 -1.99
CA ILE A 176 11.45 4.91 -2.80
C ILE A 176 11.56 5.26 -4.29
N GLY A 177 10.72 6.17 -4.79
CA GLY A 177 10.74 6.61 -6.18
C GLY A 177 12.04 7.32 -6.55
N THR A 178 12.63 8.06 -5.60
CA THR A 178 13.94 8.69 -5.80
C THR A 178 15.05 7.65 -5.91
N VAL A 179 15.04 6.61 -5.07
CA VAL A 179 15.99 5.48 -5.18
C VAL A 179 15.85 4.77 -6.52
N ALA A 180 14.61 4.43 -6.92
CA ALA A 180 14.35 3.78 -8.20
C ALA A 180 14.78 4.64 -9.40
N PHE A 181 14.63 5.96 -9.31
CA PHE A 181 15.10 6.88 -10.35
C PHE A 181 16.62 6.94 -10.46
N ILE A 182 17.33 6.97 -9.32
CA ILE A 182 18.80 7.04 -9.29
C ILE A 182 19.43 5.76 -9.86
N ASP A 183 18.82 4.59 -9.59
CA ASP A 183 19.32 3.30 -10.04
C ASP A 183 18.85 2.90 -11.45
N ASP A 184 18.07 3.76 -12.12
CA ASP A 184 17.41 3.47 -13.41
C ASP A 184 16.50 2.22 -13.37
N ASP A 185 15.97 1.88 -12.18
CA ASP A 185 14.95 0.85 -12.01
C ASP A 185 13.59 1.36 -12.50
N ARG A 186 13.43 1.33 -13.82
CA ARG A 186 12.24 1.83 -14.52
C ARG A 186 10.95 1.14 -14.08
N GLN A 187 11.04 -0.14 -13.71
CA GLN A 187 9.90 -0.95 -13.32
C GLN A 187 9.33 -0.48 -11.97
N ASN A 188 10.18 -0.42 -10.95
CA ASN A 188 9.77 0.08 -9.64
C ASN A 188 9.45 1.57 -9.69
N LEU A 189 10.17 2.37 -10.48
CA LEU A 189 9.84 3.78 -10.67
C LEU A 189 8.43 3.98 -11.24
N MET A 190 8.03 3.19 -12.25
CA MET A 190 6.66 3.24 -12.80
C MET A 190 5.62 2.83 -11.77
N LEU A 191 5.86 1.75 -11.02
CA LEU A 191 4.96 1.27 -9.98
C LEU A 191 4.79 2.30 -8.86
N THR A 192 5.89 2.82 -8.32
CA THR A 192 5.88 3.83 -7.26
C THR A 192 5.22 5.13 -7.74
N THR A 193 5.49 5.58 -8.96
CA THR A 193 4.86 6.78 -9.55
C THR A 193 3.33 6.65 -9.62
N ALA A 194 2.83 5.47 -10.02
CA ALA A 194 1.41 5.21 -10.08
C ALA A 194 0.78 5.20 -8.67
N ILE A 195 1.42 4.57 -7.69
CA ILE A 195 0.94 4.53 -6.30
C ILE A 195 0.95 5.93 -5.67
N ILE A 196 1.98 6.75 -5.93
CA ILE A 196 2.02 8.18 -5.53
C ILE A 196 0.79 8.91 -6.10
N GLY A 197 0.46 8.70 -7.39
CA GLY A 197 -0.74 9.26 -7.98
C GLY A 197 -2.04 8.79 -7.30
N GLY A 198 -2.11 7.50 -6.99
CA GLY A 198 -3.20 6.90 -6.22
C GLY A 198 -3.39 7.56 -4.85
N VAL A 199 -2.31 7.67 -4.09
CA VAL A 199 -2.26 8.27 -2.75
C VAL A 199 -2.58 9.76 -2.78
N LEU A 200 -2.12 10.52 -3.78
CA LEU A 200 -2.50 11.93 -3.93
C LEU A 200 -3.98 12.11 -4.22
N GLY A 201 -4.56 11.24 -5.07
CA GLY A 201 -5.99 11.22 -5.30
C GLY A 201 -6.79 10.96 -4.02
N PHE A 202 -6.29 10.07 -3.16
CA PHE A 202 -6.85 9.84 -1.83
C PHE A 202 -6.68 11.04 -0.89
N LEU A 203 -5.46 11.58 -0.77
CA LEU A 203 -5.15 12.72 0.10
C LEU A 203 -5.97 13.96 -0.25
N TYR A 204 -6.35 14.14 -1.52
CA TYR A 204 -7.27 15.20 -1.94
C TYR A 204 -8.63 15.16 -1.20
N PHE A 205 -9.13 13.97 -0.86
CA PHE A 205 -10.38 13.79 -0.11
C PHE A 205 -10.15 13.64 1.40
N ASN A 206 -8.96 13.28 1.83
CA ASN A 206 -8.67 12.98 3.23
C ASN A 206 -8.07 14.17 4.00
N LEU A 207 -7.19 14.98 3.38
CA LEU A 207 -6.54 16.10 4.05
C LEU A 207 -7.51 17.22 4.44
N ARG A 208 -7.33 17.75 5.65
CA ARG A 208 -8.02 18.95 6.12
C ARG A 208 -7.27 20.19 5.63
N TYR A 209 -7.97 21.10 4.96
CA TYR A 209 -7.42 22.38 4.49
C TYR A 209 -8.49 23.49 4.57
N ARG A 210 -8.13 24.74 4.28
CA ARG A 210 -9.00 25.91 4.53
C ARG A 210 -10.43 25.80 3.96
N LYS A 211 -10.63 25.11 2.83
CA LYS A 211 -11.95 24.87 2.22
C LYS A 211 -12.59 23.53 2.61
N GLN A 212 -11.84 22.63 3.24
CA GLN A 212 -12.27 21.31 3.66
C GLN A 212 -11.90 21.10 5.13
N ARG A 213 -12.85 21.39 6.02
CA ARG A 213 -12.60 21.38 7.47
C ARG A 213 -12.61 19.97 8.08
N TYR A 214 -13.13 18.98 7.34
CA TYR A 214 -13.27 17.58 7.75
C TYR A 214 -12.82 16.66 6.60
N ALA A 215 -12.28 15.47 6.93
CA ALA A 215 -12.04 14.45 5.91
C ALA A 215 -13.36 14.04 5.24
N ARG A 216 -13.37 13.98 3.91
CA ARG A 216 -14.53 13.51 3.14
C ARG A 216 -14.55 12.00 3.00
N VAL A 217 -13.37 11.38 3.13
CA VAL A 217 -13.15 9.94 3.03
C VAL A 217 -12.10 9.59 4.07
N PHE A 218 -12.35 8.51 4.80
CA PHE A 218 -11.33 7.92 5.67
C PHE A 218 -10.54 6.87 4.91
N LEU A 219 -9.30 6.68 5.37
CA LEU A 219 -8.44 5.62 4.87
C LEU A 219 -9.16 4.28 5.17
N GLY A 220 -9.43 3.96 6.43
CA GLY A 220 -10.06 2.68 6.81
C GLY A 220 -9.04 1.53 6.85
N ASP A 221 -9.40 0.45 7.54
CA ASP A 221 -8.48 -0.67 7.85
C ASP A 221 -8.01 -1.42 6.58
N ASN A 222 -8.84 -1.47 5.54
CA ASN A 222 -8.56 -1.99 4.19
C ASN A 222 -7.48 -1.23 3.44
N VAL A 223 -7.44 0.07 3.61
CA VAL A 223 -6.64 0.95 2.77
C VAL A 223 -5.26 1.11 3.38
N SER A 224 -5.18 1.14 4.70
CA SER A 224 -3.92 1.01 5.43
C SER A 224 -3.26 -0.33 5.07
N MET A 225 -3.96 -1.47 5.18
CA MET A 225 -3.35 -2.77 4.84
C MET A 225 -2.87 -2.85 3.38
N LEU A 226 -3.66 -2.38 2.41
CA LEU A 226 -3.24 -2.35 1.00
C LEU A 226 -2.01 -1.46 0.79
N LEU A 227 -2.07 -0.21 1.24
CA LEU A 227 -1.00 0.76 1.03
C LEU A 227 0.31 0.27 1.68
N VAL A 228 0.21 -0.30 2.87
CA VAL A 228 1.37 -0.83 3.59
C VAL A 228 1.93 -2.07 2.93
N LEU A 229 1.09 -2.97 2.41
CA LEU A 229 1.55 -4.10 1.61
C LEU A 229 2.34 -3.63 0.38
N LEU A 230 1.86 -2.59 -0.30
CA LEU A 230 2.55 -2.02 -1.46
C LEU A 230 3.89 -1.39 -1.08
N LEU A 231 3.96 -0.67 0.05
CA LEU A 231 5.22 -0.14 0.59
C LEU A 231 6.19 -1.27 0.92
N ALA A 232 5.74 -2.30 1.62
CA ALA A 232 6.56 -3.44 2.01
C ALA A 232 7.07 -4.20 0.78
N TRP A 233 6.20 -4.43 -0.22
CA TRP A 233 6.58 -5.01 -1.50
C TRP A 233 7.70 -4.22 -2.16
N LEU A 234 7.51 -2.90 -2.33
CA LEU A 234 8.49 -2.03 -2.97
C LEU A 234 9.83 -2.00 -2.22
N LEU A 235 9.79 -1.86 -0.88
CA LEU A 235 10.99 -1.82 -0.04
C LEU A 235 11.80 -3.12 -0.10
N VAL A 236 11.12 -4.27 -0.09
CA VAL A 236 11.78 -5.57 -0.22
C VAL A 236 12.30 -5.75 -1.64
N ASP A 237 11.49 -5.49 -2.67
CA ASP A 237 11.89 -5.71 -4.05
C ASP A 237 13.10 -4.85 -4.48
N ILE A 238 13.13 -3.58 -4.08
CA ILE A 238 14.19 -2.65 -4.47
C ILE A 238 15.51 -2.84 -3.69
N SER A 239 15.45 -3.53 -2.54
CA SER A 239 16.62 -3.72 -1.66
C SER A 239 17.25 -5.11 -1.74
N GLN A 240 16.56 -6.07 -2.37
CA GLN A 240 16.95 -7.47 -2.42
C GLN A 240 17.39 -7.88 -3.83
N GLY A 241 18.05 -9.04 -3.92
CA GLY A 241 18.53 -9.57 -5.20
C GLY A 241 19.87 -8.99 -5.66
N SER A 242 20.34 -9.45 -6.82
CA SER A 242 21.65 -9.08 -7.38
C SER A 242 21.69 -7.64 -7.92
N ASN A 243 20.54 -7.14 -8.39
CA ASN A 243 20.39 -5.81 -9.00
C ASN A 243 19.64 -4.87 -8.05
N ARG A 244 19.96 -4.92 -6.76
CA ARG A 244 19.32 -4.05 -5.75
C ARG A 244 19.74 -2.59 -5.96
N ALA A 245 18.77 -1.69 -5.93
CA ALA A 245 18.99 -0.25 -6.05
C ALA A 245 19.45 0.40 -4.72
N MET A 246 19.21 -0.26 -3.59
CA MET A 246 19.68 0.18 -2.29
C MET A 246 20.09 -0.99 -1.39
N THR A 247 20.84 -0.67 -0.33
CA THR A 247 21.12 -1.66 0.71
C THR A 247 19.84 -1.96 1.52
N PRO A 248 19.65 -3.20 2.02
CA PRO A 248 18.48 -3.55 2.83
C PRO A 248 18.30 -2.68 4.09
N VAL A 249 19.41 -2.25 4.71
CA VAL A 249 19.36 -1.35 5.87
C VAL A 249 18.75 0.00 5.51
N THR A 250 18.98 0.51 4.29
CA THR A 250 18.41 1.77 3.81
C THR A 250 16.89 1.75 3.85
N ALA A 251 16.26 0.58 3.63
CA ALA A 251 14.80 0.44 3.68
C ALA A 251 14.19 0.85 5.03
N LEU A 252 14.90 0.60 6.14
CA LEU A 252 14.47 0.98 7.48
C LEU A 252 14.47 2.50 7.68
N TRP A 253 15.36 3.22 6.99
CA TRP A 253 15.44 4.68 7.05
C TRP A 253 14.41 5.35 6.15
N LEU A 254 14.02 4.69 5.06
CA LEU A 254 13.00 5.21 4.14
C LEU A 254 11.58 5.05 4.71
N PHE A 255 11.36 3.99 5.49
CA PHE A 255 10.09 3.74 6.13
C PHE A 255 9.92 4.68 7.33
N SER A 256 9.12 5.73 7.15
CA SER A 256 9.03 6.86 8.09
C SER A 256 8.08 6.62 9.28
N VAL A 257 7.96 5.39 9.76
CA VAL A 257 7.00 4.96 10.79
C VAL A 257 7.71 4.23 11.93
#